data_AF-A0A0T9XKV2-F1
#
_entry.id   AF-A0A0T9XKV2-F1
#
_cell.length_a   1.000
_cell.length_b   1.000
_cell.length_c   1.000
_cell.angle_alpha   90.00
_cell.angle_beta   90.00
_cell.angle_gamma   90.00
#
_symmetry.space_group_name_H-M   'P 1'
#
loop_
_entity.id
_entity.type
_entity.pdbx_description
1 polymer ?
#
loop_
_entity_poly.entity_id
_entity_poly.type
_entity_poly.pdbx_seq_one_letter_code
_entity_poly.pdbx_strand_id
1 'polypeptide(L)'
;MRSAELAVALGHQAADREIAHRADSVGCSRQDVENALAAAARVADGQSLSDTELARLGCALGDARVRDMLYALAVGENAGAAESLWALLARVLPEPWRVEALVLLAFSAYARGDGPLAGVSLQAALCCEPGHRMAGMLDTALQSGLRPEHIRDIAVTGYQRAEQLGIRLPPRRAFGQRAG
;
A
#
# COMPACT_ATOMS: atom_id res chain seq x y z
N MET A 1 -1.62 -6.50 -24.48
CA MET A 1 -0.16 -6.74 -24.64
C MET A 1 0.59 -6.38 -23.35
N ARG A 2 0.64 -5.09 -22.96
CA ARG A 2 1.32 -4.64 -21.72
C ARG A 2 0.92 -5.36 -20.42
N SER A 3 -0.37 -5.68 -20.23
CA SER A 3 -0.83 -6.41 -19.03
C SER A 3 -0.32 -7.86 -18.96
N ALA A 4 -0.15 -8.52 -20.11
CA ALA A 4 0.38 -9.89 -20.16
C ALA A 4 1.90 -9.91 -19.93
N GLU A 5 2.63 -8.94 -20.50
CA GLU A 5 4.07 -8.76 -20.26
C GLU A 5 4.36 -8.47 -18.79
N LEU A 6 3.55 -7.61 -18.17
CA LEU A 6 3.65 -7.32 -16.74
C LEU A 6 3.36 -8.56 -15.87
N ALA A 7 2.39 -9.40 -16.24
CA ALA A 7 2.11 -10.65 -15.53
C ALA A 7 3.30 -11.63 -15.57
N VAL A 8 4.00 -11.73 -16.71
CA VAL A 8 5.23 -12.54 -16.81
C VAL A 8 6.35 -11.95 -15.95
N ALA A 9 6.53 -10.62 -15.99
CA ALA A 9 7.52 -9.94 -15.16
C ALA A 9 7.26 -10.14 -13.66
N LEU A 10 5.98 -10.10 -13.24
CA LEU A 10 5.55 -10.41 -11.88
C LEU A 10 5.90 -11.85 -11.47
N GLY A 11 5.70 -12.82 -12.35
CA GLY A 11 6.05 -14.22 -12.10
C GLY A 11 7.55 -14.42 -11.83
N HIS A 12 8.42 -13.86 -12.69
CA HIS A 12 9.88 -13.92 -12.48
C HIS A 12 10.30 -13.18 -11.21
N GLN A 13 9.76 -11.97 -11.01
CA GLN A 13 10.09 -11.14 -9.86
C GLN A 13 9.64 -11.75 -8.53
N ALA A 14 8.54 -12.49 -8.51
CA ALA A 14 8.08 -13.23 -7.33
C ALA A 14 9.07 -14.35 -6.96
N ALA A 15 9.59 -15.10 -7.94
CA ALA A 15 10.59 -16.14 -7.71
C ALA A 15 11.91 -15.55 -7.17
N ASP A 16 12.41 -14.48 -7.80
CA ASP A 16 13.64 -13.79 -7.36
C ASP A 16 13.49 -13.25 -5.93
N ARG A 17 12.32 -12.64 -5.65
CA ARG A 17 11.97 -12.14 -4.33
C ARG A 17 11.96 -13.26 -3.30
N GLU A 18 11.38 -14.42 -3.61
CA GLU A 18 11.29 -15.53 -2.68
C GLU A 18 12.69 -16.03 -2.29
N ILE A 19 13.62 -16.11 -3.25
CA ILE A 19 15.03 -16.46 -2.99
C ILE A 19 15.67 -15.43 -2.05
N ALA A 20 15.52 -14.14 -2.35
CA ALA A 20 16.07 -13.07 -1.52
C ALA A 20 15.48 -13.06 -0.10
N HIS A 21 14.17 -13.30 0.02
CA HIS A 21 13.46 -13.34 1.29
C HIS A 21 13.86 -14.53 2.15
N ARG A 22 14.09 -15.71 1.55
CA ARG A 22 14.63 -16.86 2.26
C ARG A 22 16.06 -16.63 2.77
N ALA A 23 16.87 -15.86 2.03
CA ALA A 23 18.22 -15.52 2.43
C ALA A 23 18.25 -14.46 3.56
N ASP A 24 17.47 -13.39 3.43
CA ASP A 24 17.33 -12.34 4.44
C ASP A 24 15.93 -11.70 4.38
N SER A 25 15.01 -12.25 5.16
CA SER A 25 13.62 -11.79 5.15
C SER A 25 13.44 -10.36 5.67
N VAL A 26 14.36 -9.89 6.53
CA VAL A 26 14.30 -8.57 7.16
C VAL A 26 14.86 -7.52 6.22
N GLY A 27 16.06 -7.76 5.67
CA GLY A 27 16.66 -6.88 4.66
C GLY A 27 15.81 -6.79 3.40
N CYS A 28 15.20 -7.90 2.97
CA CYS A 28 14.25 -7.91 1.85
C CYS A 28 13.06 -6.98 2.12
N SER A 29 12.36 -7.14 3.25
CA SER A 29 11.21 -6.30 3.62
C SER A 29 11.59 -4.81 3.76
N ARG A 30 12.79 -4.52 4.30
CA ARG A 30 13.30 -3.15 4.40
C ARG A 30 13.46 -2.53 3.01
N GLN A 31 14.14 -3.23 2.12
CA GLN A 31 14.39 -2.76 0.76
C GLN A 31 13.08 -2.49 0.00
N ASP A 32 12.05 -3.31 0.22
CA ASP A 32 10.74 -3.09 -0.41
C ASP A 32 10.06 -1.81 0.04
N VAL A 33 10.07 -1.53 1.34
CA VAL A 33 9.47 -0.31 1.88
C VAL A 33 10.23 0.91 1.38
N GLU A 34 11.57 0.85 1.36
CA GLU A 34 12.41 1.93 0.81
C GLU A 34 12.13 2.14 -0.69
N ASN A 35 11.99 1.07 -1.46
CA ASN A 35 11.62 1.14 -2.88
C ASN A 35 10.23 1.74 -3.07
N ALA A 36 9.26 1.38 -2.24
CA ALA A 36 7.91 1.95 -2.29
C ALA A 36 7.90 3.45 -1.96
N LEU A 37 8.68 3.88 -0.96
CA LEU A 37 8.84 5.29 -0.60
C LEU A 37 9.47 6.09 -1.76
N ALA A 38 10.55 5.57 -2.35
CA ALA A 38 11.20 6.20 -3.50
C ALA A 38 10.29 6.26 -4.73
N ALA A 39 9.54 5.19 -5.00
CA ALA A 39 8.57 5.14 -6.10
C ALA A 39 7.43 6.14 -5.88
N ALA A 40 6.92 6.26 -4.65
CA ALA A 40 5.87 7.21 -4.31
C ALA A 40 6.28 8.66 -4.57
N ALA A 41 7.50 9.04 -4.17
CA ALA A 41 8.05 10.37 -4.45
C ALA A 41 8.13 10.63 -5.97
N ARG A 42 8.69 9.68 -6.73
CA ARG A 42 8.82 9.80 -8.19
C ARG A 42 7.49 9.90 -8.91
N VAL A 43 6.51 9.09 -8.50
CA VAL A 43 5.15 9.13 -9.08
C VAL A 43 4.46 10.45 -8.77
N ALA A 44 4.63 10.99 -7.55
CA ALA A 44 4.10 12.30 -7.19
C ALA A 44 4.71 13.44 -8.04
N ASP A 45 5.98 13.30 -8.43
CA ASP A 45 6.68 14.20 -9.36
C ASP A 45 6.31 13.96 -10.85
N GLY A 46 5.33 13.09 -11.13
CA GLY A 46 4.85 12.79 -12.48
C GLY A 46 5.75 11.84 -13.28
N GLN A 47 6.73 11.19 -12.65
CA GLN A 47 7.57 10.21 -13.33
C GLN A 47 6.86 8.88 -13.52
N SER A 48 7.18 8.20 -14.63
CA SER A 48 6.69 6.86 -14.90
C SER A 48 7.57 5.79 -14.25
N LEU A 49 6.96 4.67 -13.86
CA LEU A 49 7.64 3.45 -13.41
C LEU A 49 7.74 2.45 -14.57
N SER A 50 8.87 1.77 -14.66
CA SER A 50 9.08 0.65 -15.57
C SER A 50 8.28 -0.58 -15.14
N ASP A 51 8.02 -1.50 -16.06
CA ASP A 51 7.26 -2.72 -15.75
C ASP A 51 8.01 -3.61 -14.73
N THR A 52 9.35 -3.57 -14.70
CA THR A 52 10.17 -4.22 -13.65
C THR A 52 9.94 -3.61 -12.27
N GLU A 53 9.84 -2.29 -12.18
CA GLU A 53 9.55 -1.60 -10.91
C GLU A 53 8.12 -1.89 -10.44
N LEU A 54 7.15 -1.86 -11.36
CA LEU A 54 5.76 -2.24 -11.09
C LEU A 54 5.68 -3.69 -10.59
N ALA A 55 6.41 -4.62 -11.22
CA ALA A 55 6.46 -6.01 -10.80
C ALA A 55 7.07 -6.17 -9.40
N ARG A 56 8.16 -5.46 -9.10
CA ARG A 56 8.79 -5.47 -7.77
C ARG A 56 7.84 -4.99 -6.69
N LEU A 57 7.19 -3.86 -6.92
CA LEU A 57 6.23 -3.28 -5.99
C LEU A 57 5.04 -4.23 -5.80
N GLY A 58 4.46 -4.75 -6.89
CA GLY A 58 3.35 -5.70 -6.82
C GLY A 58 3.69 -6.97 -6.01
N CYS A 59 4.90 -7.52 -6.19
CA CYS A 59 5.36 -8.67 -5.40
C CYS A 59 5.59 -8.32 -3.92
N ALA A 60 6.14 -7.13 -3.64
CA ALA A 60 6.38 -6.66 -2.29
C ALA A 60 5.08 -6.51 -1.48
N LEU A 61 4.00 -6.02 -2.12
CA LEU A 61 2.71 -5.86 -1.47
C LEU A 61 2.08 -7.19 -1.01
N GLY A 62 2.53 -8.34 -1.54
CA GLY A 62 2.11 -9.64 -1.03
C GLY A 62 2.61 -9.97 0.38
N ASP A 63 3.72 -9.36 0.84
CA ASP A 63 4.23 -9.57 2.19
C ASP A 63 3.43 -8.74 3.21
N ALA A 64 2.78 -9.41 4.15
CA ALA A 64 1.99 -8.77 5.19
C ALA A 64 2.81 -7.77 6.04
N ARG A 65 4.09 -8.06 6.31
CA ARG A 65 4.97 -7.16 7.08
C ARG A 65 5.22 -5.87 6.32
N VAL A 66 5.41 -5.97 4.99
CA VAL A 66 5.57 -4.80 4.12
C VAL A 66 4.29 -3.97 4.13
N ARG A 67 3.11 -4.59 3.89
CA ARG A 67 1.82 -3.89 3.95
C ARG A 67 1.57 -3.19 5.27
N ASP A 68 1.85 -3.88 6.37
CA ASP A 68 1.69 -3.36 7.71
C ASP A 68 2.47 -2.06 7.96
N MET A 69 3.69 -1.97 7.40
CA MET A 69 4.49 -0.74 7.43
C MET A 69 3.96 0.31 6.45
N LEU A 70 3.47 -0.09 5.28
CA LEU A 70 2.96 0.83 4.27
C LEU A 70 1.65 1.51 4.69
N TYR A 71 0.82 0.88 5.54
CA TYR A 71 -0.36 1.56 6.12
C TYR A 71 0.01 2.80 6.93
N ALA A 72 1.19 2.83 7.56
CA ALA A 72 1.66 4.01 8.28
C ALA A 72 1.81 5.24 7.36
N LEU A 73 2.03 5.05 6.06
CA LEU A 73 2.19 6.16 5.11
C LEU A 73 0.91 6.97 4.95
N ALA A 74 -0.26 6.39 5.22
CA ALA A 74 -1.55 7.09 5.15
C ALA A 74 -1.67 8.27 6.13
N VAL A 75 -0.86 8.29 7.19
CA VAL A 75 -0.84 9.36 8.20
C VAL A 75 0.46 10.16 8.22
N GLY A 76 1.39 9.86 7.30
CA GLY A 76 2.67 10.54 7.18
C GLY A 76 2.61 11.83 6.36
N GLU A 77 3.68 12.62 6.41
CA GLU A 77 3.82 13.86 5.62
C GLU A 77 3.72 13.65 4.11
N ASN A 78 3.96 12.44 3.63
CA ASN A 78 3.91 12.07 2.22
C ASN A 78 2.68 11.22 1.87
N ALA A 79 1.60 11.28 2.66
CA ALA A 79 0.40 10.46 2.44
C ALA A 79 -0.18 10.58 1.02
N GLY A 80 -0.19 11.78 0.43
CA GLY A 80 -0.66 11.98 -0.95
C GLY A 80 0.23 11.33 -2.01
N ALA A 81 1.55 11.28 -1.79
CA ALA A 81 2.47 10.60 -2.70
C ALA A 81 2.27 9.07 -2.64
N ALA A 82 2.08 8.52 -1.44
CA ALA A 82 1.76 7.11 -1.26
C ALA A 82 0.40 6.75 -1.91
N GLU A 83 -0.63 7.58 -1.70
CA GLU A 83 -1.95 7.40 -2.34
C GLU A 83 -1.84 7.39 -3.88
N SER A 84 -1.04 8.30 -4.46
CA SER A 84 -0.80 8.34 -5.90
C SER A 84 -0.14 7.06 -6.42
N LEU A 85 0.81 6.49 -5.67
CA LEU A 85 1.41 5.20 -6.00
C LEU A 85 0.38 4.07 -5.94
N TRP A 86 -0.44 4.01 -4.89
CA TRP A 86 -1.48 2.96 -4.75
C TRP A 86 -2.51 3.04 -5.88
N ALA A 87 -2.95 4.25 -6.24
CA ALA A 87 -3.85 4.46 -7.37
C ALA A 87 -3.24 4.03 -8.70
N LEU A 88 -1.95 4.29 -8.91
CA LEU A 88 -1.22 3.80 -10.08
C LEU A 88 -1.21 2.26 -10.10
N LEU A 89 -0.75 1.62 -9.01
CA LEU A 89 -0.63 0.17 -8.92
C LEU A 89 -1.99 -0.54 -9.06
N ALA A 90 -3.04 -0.03 -8.41
CA ALA A 90 -4.40 -0.55 -8.50
C ALA A 90 -4.99 -0.51 -9.91
N ARG A 91 -4.48 0.38 -10.77
CA ARG A 91 -4.91 0.52 -12.17
C ARG A 91 -4.12 -0.36 -13.14
N VAL A 92 -2.84 -0.61 -12.86
CA VAL A 92 -1.93 -1.28 -13.82
C VAL A 92 -1.62 -2.73 -13.47
N LEU A 93 -1.65 -3.11 -12.20
CA LEU A 93 -1.36 -4.48 -11.78
C LEU A 93 -2.49 -5.43 -12.19
N PRO A 94 -2.16 -6.60 -12.74
CA PRO A 94 -3.13 -7.67 -12.93
C PRO A 94 -3.47 -8.37 -11.60
N GLU A 95 -4.57 -9.12 -11.60
CA GLU A 95 -4.84 -10.09 -10.54
C GLU A 95 -3.79 -11.22 -10.55
N PRO A 96 -3.41 -11.78 -9.39
CA PRO A 96 -3.91 -11.44 -8.04
C PRO A 96 -3.24 -10.24 -7.38
N TRP A 97 -2.13 -9.70 -7.91
CA TRP A 97 -1.33 -8.65 -7.24
C TRP A 97 -2.06 -7.31 -7.05
N ARG A 98 -3.11 -7.07 -7.84
CA ARG A 98 -3.92 -5.85 -7.79
C ARG A 98 -4.62 -5.61 -6.45
N VAL A 99 -5.06 -6.69 -5.77
CA VAL A 99 -5.92 -6.58 -4.57
C VAL A 99 -5.26 -5.74 -3.48
N GLU A 100 -3.96 -5.93 -3.25
CA GLU A 100 -3.24 -5.28 -2.17
C GLU A 100 -3.06 -3.77 -2.39
N ALA A 101 -2.90 -3.36 -3.65
CA ALA A 101 -2.87 -1.95 -4.01
C ALA A 101 -4.24 -1.28 -3.79
N LEU A 102 -5.34 -1.99 -4.08
CA LEU A 102 -6.70 -1.49 -3.82
C LEU A 102 -6.96 -1.34 -2.32
N VAL A 103 -6.50 -2.27 -1.48
CA VAL A 103 -6.66 -2.17 -0.02
C VAL A 103 -5.84 -1.02 0.55
N LEU A 104 -4.59 -0.83 0.09
CA LEU A 104 -3.78 0.32 0.52
C LEU A 104 -4.39 1.65 0.09
N LEU A 105 -4.94 1.73 -1.13
CA LEU A 105 -5.66 2.91 -1.61
C LEU A 105 -6.90 3.19 -0.75
N ALA A 106 -7.70 2.15 -0.48
CA ALA A 106 -8.87 2.25 0.38
C ALA A 106 -8.53 2.75 1.78
N PHE A 107 -7.47 2.19 2.38
CA PHE A 107 -7.01 2.59 3.71
C PHE A 107 -6.57 4.06 3.74
N SER A 108 -5.79 4.52 2.75
CA SER A 108 -5.38 5.92 2.63
C SER A 108 -6.57 6.87 2.49
N ALA A 109 -7.50 6.55 1.60
CA ALA A 109 -8.72 7.33 1.39
C ALA A 109 -9.56 7.41 2.67
N TYR A 110 -9.76 6.27 3.34
CA TYR A 110 -10.52 6.20 4.59
C TYR A 110 -9.85 7.01 5.70
N ALA A 111 -8.54 6.85 5.89
CA ALA A 111 -7.78 7.63 6.88
C ALA A 111 -7.85 9.14 6.63
N ARG A 112 -7.95 9.60 5.37
CA ARG A 112 -8.14 11.03 5.04
C ARG A 112 -9.60 11.50 5.16
N GLY A 113 -10.56 10.59 5.28
CA GLY A 113 -11.99 10.88 5.36
C GLY A 113 -12.71 10.88 4.01
N ASP A 114 -12.09 10.35 2.96
CA ASP A 114 -12.71 10.15 1.64
C ASP A 114 -13.44 8.81 1.60
N GLY A 115 -14.61 8.77 2.25
CA GLY A 115 -15.47 7.59 2.31
C GLY A 115 -15.86 7.02 0.94
N PRO A 116 -16.24 7.84 -0.05
CA PRO A 116 -16.55 7.36 -1.40
C PRO A 116 -15.39 6.64 -2.09
N LEU A 117 -14.18 7.24 -2.11
CA LEU A 117 -13.02 6.59 -2.71
C LEU A 117 -12.64 5.31 -1.95
N ALA A 118 -12.74 5.33 -0.62
CA ALA A 118 -12.53 4.14 0.21
C ALA A 118 -13.51 3.02 -0.18
N GLY A 119 -14.81 3.33 -0.25
CA GLY A 119 -15.86 2.37 -0.57
C GLY A 119 -15.69 1.72 -1.94
N VAL A 120 -15.47 2.51 -3.00
CA VAL A 120 -15.28 1.95 -4.36
C VAL A 120 -14.00 1.12 -4.45
N SER A 121 -12.94 1.50 -3.73
CA SER A 121 -11.69 0.75 -3.70
C SER A 121 -11.85 -0.58 -2.96
N LEU A 122 -12.59 -0.60 -1.84
CA LEU A 122 -12.90 -1.83 -1.08
C LEU A 122 -13.81 -2.77 -1.86
N GLN A 123 -14.83 -2.24 -2.52
CA GLN A 123 -15.69 -3.03 -3.39
C GLN A 123 -14.87 -3.70 -4.50
N ALA A 124 -14.00 -2.94 -5.17
CA ALA A 124 -13.11 -3.48 -6.19
C ALA A 124 -12.17 -4.57 -5.63
N ALA A 125 -11.60 -4.36 -4.43
CA ALA A 125 -10.75 -5.34 -3.77
C ALA A 125 -11.50 -6.64 -3.46
N LEU A 126 -12.70 -6.55 -2.90
CA LEU A 126 -13.55 -7.70 -2.57
C LEU A 126 -14.12 -8.41 -3.80
N CYS A 127 -14.30 -7.70 -4.92
CA CYS A 127 -14.59 -8.33 -6.20
C CYS A 127 -13.40 -9.17 -6.72
N CYS A 128 -12.16 -8.70 -6.52
CA CYS A 128 -10.96 -9.45 -6.89
C CYS A 128 -10.75 -10.65 -5.95
N GLU A 129 -10.91 -10.45 -4.65
CA GLU A 129 -10.72 -11.48 -3.63
C GLU A 129 -11.77 -11.34 -2.51
N PRO A 130 -12.90 -12.07 -2.60
CA PRO A 130 -14.00 -11.97 -1.61
C PRO A 130 -13.59 -12.32 -0.18
N GLY A 131 -12.54 -13.13 -0.01
CA GLY A 131 -12.01 -13.56 1.29
C GLY A 131 -10.96 -12.64 1.90
N HIS A 132 -10.65 -11.49 1.28
CA HIS A 132 -9.53 -10.65 1.71
C HIS A 132 -9.82 -9.99 3.07
N ARG A 133 -9.21 -10.52 4.15
CA ARG A 133 -9.52 -10.17 5.55
C ARG A 133 -9.50 -8.66 5.83
N MET A 134 -8.44 -7.96 5.43
CA MET A 134 -8.32 -6.52 5.70
C MET A 134 -9.36 -5.71 4.93
N ALA A 135 -9.71 -6.14 3.70
CA ALA A 135 -10.69 -5.43 2.90
C ALA A 135 -12.09 -5.58 3.52
N GLY A 136 -12.45 -6.79 3.95
CA GLY A 136 -13.70 -7.04 4.66
C GLY A 136 -13.81 -6.30 5.99
N MET A 137 -12.70 -6.23 6.75
CA MET A 137 -12.66 -5.44 7.99
C MET A 137 -12.88 -3.94 7.74
N LEU A 138 -12.19 -3.37 6.75
CA LEU A 138 -12.32 -1.95 6.41
C LEU A 138 -13.70 -1.63 5.84
N ASP A 139 -14.29 -2.52 5.03
CA ASP A 139 -15.65 -2.35 4.52
C ASP A 139 -16.67 -2.38 5.66
N THR A 140 -16.57 -3.35 6.57
CA THR A 140 -17.43 -3.40 7.77
C THR A 140 -17.31 -2.13 8.60
N ALA A 141 -16.09 -1.64 8.82
CA ALA A 141 -15.85 -0.37 9.52
C ALA A 141 -16.50 0.82 8.80
N LEU A 142 -16.36 0.89 7.47
CA LEU A 142 -16.94 1.95 6.66
C LEU A 142 -18.48 1.92 6.69
N GLN A 143 -19.09 0.75 6.50
CA GLN A 143 -20.55 0.58 6.53
C GLN A 143 -21.16 0.85 7.91
N SER A 144 -20.42 0.59 8.99
CA SER A 144 -20.84 0.90 10.36
C SER A 144 -20.64 2.37 10.76
N GLY A 145 -20.05 3.19 9.89
CA GLY A 145 -19.81 4.61 10.16
C GLY A 145 -18.66 4.86 11.14
N LEU A 146 -17.70 3.94 11.26
CA LEU A 146 -16.52 4.15 12.10
C LEU A 146 -15.76 5.39 11.59
N ARG A 147 -15.41 6.30 12.52
CA ARG A 147 -14.78 7.56 12.14
C ARG A 147 -13.33 7.37 11.67
N PRO A 148 -12.85 8.16 10.69
CA PRO A 148 -11.49 8.08 10.16
C PRO A 148 -10.37 8.10 11.20
N GLU A 149 -10.57 8.77 12.34
CA GLU A 149 -9.59 8.85 13.43
C GLU A 149 -9.17 7.46 13.94
N HIS A 150 -10.12 6.53 14.05
CA HIS A 150 -9.83 5.16 14.49
C HIS A 150 -9.02 4.37 13.45
N ILE A 151 -9.20 4.67 12.16
CA ILE A 151 -8.39 4.08 11.09
C ILE A 151 -6.96 4.62 11.15
N ARG A 152 -6.78 5.91 11.49
CA ARG A 152 -5.46 6.50 11.70
C ARG A 152 -4.73 5.84 12.87
N ASP A 153 -5.44 5.42 13.92
CA ASP A 153 -4.83 4.71 15.06
C ASP A 153 -4.25 3.35 14.62
N ILE A 154 -4.89 2.65 13.67
CA ILE A 154 -4.34 1.44 13.06
C ILE A 154 -3.02 1.76 12.34
N ALA A 155 -2.95 2.87 11.59
CA ALA A 155 -1.73 3.29 10.89
C ALA A 155 -0.54 3.54 11.84
N VAL A 156 -0.80 3.94 13.10
CA VAL A 156 0.25 4.14 14.12
C VAL A 156 0.98 2.84 14.44
N THR A 157 0.28 1.70 14.41
CA THR A 157 0.92 0.39 14.63
C THR A 157 1.96 0.06 13.55
N GLY A 158 1.81 0.59 12.34
CA GLY A 158 2.79 0.45 11.26
C GLY A 158 4.11 1.18 11.56
N TYR A 159 4.07 2.32 12.26
CA TYR A 159 5.28 3.04 12.70
C TYR A 159 6.10 2.20 13.69
N GLN A 160 5.43 1.53 14.64
CA GLN A 160 6.09 0.66 15.62
C GLN A 160 6.82 -0.51 14.93
N ARG A 161 6.21 -1.09 13.89
CA ARG A 161 6.82 -2.16 13.10
C ARG A 161 8.03 -1.68 12.27
N ALA A 162 7.93 -0.50 11.68
CA ALA A 162 9.04 0.09 10.92
C ALA A 162 10.25 0.38 11.83
N GLU A 163 10.03 0.88 13.04
CA GLU A 163 11.08 1.12 14.03
C GLU A 163 11.81 -0.16 14.43
N GLN A 164 11.09 -1.27 14.67
CA GLN A 164 11.67 -2.58 14.94
C GLN A 164 12.60 -3.08 13.83
N LEU A 165 12.32 -2.68 12.58
CA LEU A 165 13.10 -3.04 11.40
C LEU A 165 14.12 -1.97 11.01
N GLY A 166 14.32 -0.92 11.84
CA GLY A 166 15.26 0.16 11.59
C GLY A 166 14.94 1.05 10.38
N ILE A 167 13.68 1.04 9.94
CA ILE A 167 13.21 1.81 8.78
C ILE A 167 12.72 3.18 9.24
N ARG A 168 13.24 4.24 8.63
CA ARG A 168 12.76 5.61 8.88
C ARG A 168 11.61 5.94 7.95
N LEU A 169 10.39 5.86 8.47
CA LEU A 169 9.21 6.36 7.76
C LEU A 169 9.14 7.89 7.83
N PRO A 170 8.48 8.56 6.86
CA PRO A 170 8.19 9.98 6.94
C PRO A 170 7.48 10.32 8.25
N PRO A 171 7.78 11.49 8.87
CA PRO A 171 7.16 11.87 10.13
C PRO A 171 5.64 11.94 10.00
N ARG A 172 4.95 11.66 11.10
CA ARG A 172 3.48 11.72 11.16
C ARG A 172 3.03 13.16 10.99
N ARG A 173 2.00 13.39 10.17
CA ARG A 173 1.30 14.68 10.18
C ARG A 173 0.54 14.83 11.48
N ALA A 174 0.62 16.01 12.09
CA ALA A 174 -0.29 16.38 13.16
C ALA A 174 -1.70 16.55 12.56
N PHE A 175 -2.54 15.53 12.68
CA PHE A 175 -3.97 15.65 12.38
C PHE A 175 -4.61 16.48 13.50
N GLY A 176 -4.61 17.81 13.36
CA GLY A 176 -5.17 18.69 14.38
C GLY A 176 -4.60 20.10 14.48
N GLN A 177 -4.50 20.84 13.38
CA GLN A 177 -4.77 22.28 13.44
C GLN A 177 -5.87 22.57 12.44
N ARG A 178 -7.07 22.82 12.96
CA ARG A 178 -8.12 23.50 12.21
C ARG A 178 -7.51 24.82 11.74
N ALA A 179 -7.42 25.02 10.42
CA ALA A 179 -7.43 26.38 9.90
C ALA A 179 -8.73 27.02 10.39
N GLY A 180 -8.61 28.26 10.90
CA GLY A 180 -9.66 28.99 11.61
C GLY A 180 -10.98 29.16 10.87
#